data_AF-A0A445DR57-F1
#
_entry.id   AF-A0A445DR57-F1
#
_cell.length_a   1.000
_cell.length_b   1.000
_cell.length_c   1.000
_cell.angle_alpha   90.00
_cell.angle_beta   90.00
_cell.angle_gamma   90.00
#
_symmetry.space_group_name_H-M   'P 1'
#
loop_
_entity.id
_entity.type
_entity.pdbx_description
1 polymer ?
#
loop_
_entity_poly.entity_id
_entity_poly.type
_entity_poly.pdbx_seq_one_letter_code
_entity_poly.pdbx_strand_id
1 'polypeptide(L)'
;MVIGTTSELTFLDSIGFCDTFSVTYHVPTLSTNDAKKVLEQLNVFAHEDIDAAAEAMNDMPIRKLYMLIEMAAQGAQGGSAEAIYSGKEKISISHFYDCLQDVVRI
;
A
#
# COMPACT_ATOMS: atom_id res chain seq x y z
N MET A 1 28.49 -6.86 -7.45
CA MET A 1 27.43 -5.88 -7.16
C MET A 1 26.74 -6.31 -5.88
N VAL A 2 26.61 -5.41 -4.90
CA VAL A 2 25.96 -5.67 -3.60
C VAL A 2 24.80 -4.68 -3.47
N ILE A 3 23.64 -5.16 -3.01
CA ILE A 3 22.45 -4.33 -2.77
C ILE A 3 22.07 -4.49 -1.30
N GLY A 4 21.98 -3.37 -0.58
CA GLY A 4 21.45 -3.32 0.78
C GLY A 4 20.13 -2.55 0.81
N THR A 5 19.22 -2.96 1.69
CA THR A 5 17.99 -2.22 1.97
C THR A 5 17.96 -1.86 3.45
N THR A 6 17.41 -0.70 3.77
CA THR A 6 17.22 -0.25 5.15
C THR A 6 15.99 0.63 5.24
N SER A 7 15.27 0.54 6.36
CA SER A 7 14.28 1.55 6.77
C SER A 7 14.87 2.57 7.74
N GLU A 8 16.11 2.35 8.19
CA GLU A 8 16.81 3.12 9.23
C GLU A 8 18.13 3.69 8.68
N LEU A 9 18.03 4.54 7.65
CA LEU A 9 19.20 5.12 7.00
C LEU A 9 20.07 5.92 7.98
N THR A 10 19.44 6.75 8.83
CA THR A 10 20.13 7.57 9.83
C THR A 10 20.97 6.73 10.79
N PHE A 11 20.49 5.54 11.16
CA PHE A 11 21.26 4.63 12.01
C PHE A 11 22.50 4.09 11.30
N LEU A 12 22.36 3.60 10.05
CA LEU A 12 23.49 3.08 9.29
C LEU A 12 24.53 4.16 8.96
N ASP A 13 24.07 5.38 8.73
CA ASP A 13 24.94 6.54 8.53
C ASP A 13 25.71 6.90 9.81
N SER A 14 25.04 6.86 10.98
CA SER A 14 25.66 7.16 12.27
C SER A 14 26.83 6.24 12.67
N ILE A 15 26.87 5.02 12.11
CA ILE A 15 27.96 4.06 12.31
C ILE A 15 28.97 4.01 11.15
N GLY A 16 28.86 4.93 10.18
CA GLY A 16 29.74 5.00 9.00
C GLY A 16 29.54 3.85 8.00
N PHE A 17 28.44 3.09 8.10
CA PHE A 17 28.23 1.94 7.23
C PHE A 17 27.84 2.35 5.81
N CYS A 18 27.18 3.52 5.65
CA CYS A 18 26.81 4.05 4.35
C CYS A 18 28.02 4.31 3.42
N ASP A 19 29.20 4.60 3.98
CA ASP A 19 30.46 4.78 3.21
C ASP A 19 30.90 3.53 2.45
N THR A 20 30.38 2.35 2.82
CA THR A 20 30.65 1.09 2.11
C THR A 20 29.90 0.98 0.78
N PHE A 21 28.87 1.81 0.56
CA PHE A 21 28.07 1.84 -0.66
C PHE A 21 28.41 3.07 -1.51
N SER A 22 28.55 2.87 -2.82
CA SER A 22 28.84 3.97 -3.76
C SER A 22 27.64 4.87 -4.04
N VAL A 23 26.41 4.38 -3.83
CA VAL A 23 25.16 5.09 -4.11
C VAL A 23 24.10 4.67 -3.09
N THR A 24 23.35 5.65 -2.60
CA THR A 24 22.11 5.46 -1.84
C THR A 24 20.94 5.97 -2.65
N TYR A 25 19.88 5.18 -2.78
CA TYR A 25 18.66 5.57 -3.49
C TYR A 25 17.46 5.55 -2.55
N HIS A 26 16.76 6.68 -2.44
CA HIS A 26 15.58 6.79 -1.60
C HIS A 26 14.35 6.19 -2.31
N VAL A 27 13.68 5.25 -1.65
CA VAL A 27 12.42 4.67 -2.12
C VAL A 27 11.28 5.30 -1.31
N PRO A 28 10.51 6.24 -1.87
CA PRO A 28 9.48 6.96 -1.14
C PRO A 28 8.23 6.11 -0.87
N THR A 29 7.38 6.59 0.03
CA THR A 29 5.98 6.18 0.18
C THR A 29 5.16 6.58 -1.04
N LEU A 30 3.94 6.04 -1.17
CA LEU A 30 3.06 6.36 -2.30
C LEU A 30 2.45 7.75 -2.14
N SER A 31 2.49 8.53 -3.22
CA SER A 31 1.60 9.69 -3.37
C SER A 31 0.18 9.23 -3.68
N THR A 32 -0.83 10.09 -3.47
CA THR A 32 -2.21 9.84 -3.94
C THR A 32 -2.27 9.42 -5.42
N ASN A 33 -1.49 10.07 -6.29
CA ASN A 33 -1.48 9.77 -7.72
C ASN A 33 -0.90 8.38 -8.02
N ASP A 34 0.10 7.95 -7.26
CA ASP A 34 0.70 6.63 -7.45
C ASP A 34 -0.17 5.53 -6.83
N ALA A 35 -0.80 5.79 -5.68
CA ALA A 35 -1.82 4.92 -5.11
C ALA A 35 -2.99 4.72 -6.09
N LYS A 36 -3.48 5.79 -6.73
CA LYS A 36 -4.52 5.73 -7.76
C LYS A 36 -4.15 4.79 -8.91
N LYS A 37 -2.93 4.89 -9.46
CA LYS A 37 -2.46 3.98 -10.53
C LYS A 37 -2.48 2.52 -10.07
N VAL A 38 -2.07 2.25 -8.83
CA VAL A 38 -2.10 0.89 -8.28
C VAL A 38 -3.53 0.39 -8.18
N LEU A 39 -4.47 1.19 -7.66
CA LEU A 39 -5.88 0.81 -7.56
C LEU A 39 -6.54 0.57 -8.92
N GLU A 40 -6.25 1.42 -9.90
CA GLU A 40 -6.73 1.26 -11.28
C GLU A 40 -6.20 -0.05 -11.89
N GLN A 41 -4.93 -0.38 -11.67
CA GLN A 41 -4.35 -1.65 -12.14
C GLN A 41 -4.95 -2.87 -11.45
N LEU A 42 -5.24 -2.78 -10.14
CA LEU A 42 -5.87 -3.85 -9.39
C LEU A 42 -7.34 -4.06 -9.78
N ASN A 43 -8.01 -3.00 -10.25
CA ASN A 43 -9.41 -3.04 -10.66
C ASN A 43 -10.35 -3.62 -9.57
N VAL A 44 -10.07 -3.33 -8.30
CA VAL A 44 -10.82 -3.86 -7.15
C VAL A 44 -11.89 -2.91 -6.62
N PHE A 45 -11.88 -1.64 -7.01
CA PHE A 45 -12.90 -0.64 -6.65
C PHE A 45 -13.82 -0.31 -7.85
N ALA A 46 -14.99 0.26 -7.54
CA ALA A 46 -15.80 0.97 -8.51
C ALA A 46 -15.07 2.24 -8.97
N HIS A 47 -15.30 2.70 -10.20
CA HIS A 47 -14.51 3.78 -10.79
C HIS A 47 -14.63 5.09 -10.00
N GLU A 48 -15.85 5.37 -9.54
CA GLU A 48 -16.21 6.52 -8.70
C GLU A 48 -15.53 6.53 -7.32
N ASP A 49 -15.12 5.37 -6.81
CA ASP A 49 -14.54 5.23 -5.46
C ASP A 49 -13.00 5.28 -5.46
N ILE A 50 -12.36 5.12 -6.63
CA ILE A 50 -10.90 5.05 -6.76
C ILE A 50 -10.23 6.31 -6.20
N ASP A 51 -10.75 7.49 -6.52
CA ASP A 51 -10.16 8.75 -6.09
C ASP A 51 -10.19 8.90 -4.56
N ALA A 52 -11.33 8.58 -3.94
CA ALA A 52 -11.47 8.65 -2.49
C ALA A 52 -10.58 7.63 -1.77
N ALA A 53 -10.51 6.39 -2.28
CA ALA A 53 -9.63 5.37 -1.72
C ALA A 53 -8.14 5.77 -1.84
N ALA A 54 -7.73 6.29 -3.00
CA ALA A 54 -6.37 6.73 -3.23
C ALA A 54 -5.95 7.91 -2.33
N GLU A 55 -6.85 8.86 -2.11
CA GLU A 55 -6.61 9.97 -1.19
C GLU A 55 -6.40 9.49 0.24
N ALA A 56 -7.22 8.53 0.70
CA ALA A 56 -7.08 7.90 2.01
C ALA A 56 -5.77 7.10 2.21
N MET A 57 -5.09 6.76 1.12
CA MET A 57 -3.80 6.04 1.13
C MET A 57 -2.59 6.93 0.83
N ASN A 58 -2.76 8.25 0.81
CA ASN A 58 -1.64 9.17 0.65
C ASN A 58 -0.58 8.95 1.75
N ASP A 59 0.69 8.96 1.36
CA ASP A 59 1.85 8.71 2.22
C ASP A 59 1.90 7.29 2.83
N MET A 60 1.13 6.34 2.28
CA MET A 60 1.17 4.95 2.70
C MET A 60 2.32 4.19 2.00
N PRO A 61 3.12 3.39 2.73
CA PRO A 61 4.03 2.44 2.10
C PRO A 61 3.26 1.45 1.21
N ILE A 62 3.76 1.16 0.01
CA ILE A 62 3.09 0.24 -0.94
C ILE A 62 2.75 -1.13 -0.32
N ARG A 63 3.59 -1.64 0.59
CA ARG A 63 3.31 -2.88 1.32
C ARG A 63 2.05 -2.78 2.21
N LYS A 64 1.84 -1.64 2.89
CA LYS A 64 0.65 -1.41 3.71
C LYS A 64 -0.60 -1.24 2.84
N LEU A 65 -0.48 -0.63 1.66
CA LEU A 65 -1.56 -0.55 0.68
C LEU A 65 -2.04 -1.96 0.32
N TYR A 66 -1.14 -2.84 -0.13
CA TYR A 66 -1.54 -4.21 -0.50
C TYR A 66 -2.16 -4.99 0.66
N MET A 67 -1.64 -4.81 1.88
CA MET A 67 -2.22 -5.43 3.08
C MET A 67 -3.64 -4.94 3.33
N LEU A 68 -3.89 -3.64 3.25
CA LEU A 68 -5.22 -3.05 3.43
C LEU A 68 -6.20 -3.52 2.36
N ILE A 69 -5.77 -3.58 1.10
CA ILE A 69 -6.60 -4.10 0.01
C ILE A 69 -6.94 -5.57 0.22
N GLU A 70 -5.99 -6.37 0.67
CA GLU A 70 -6.23 -7.78 0.97
C GLU A 70 -7.27 -7.96 2.10
N MET A 71 -7.14 -7.18 3.18
CA MET A 71 -8.12 -7.16 4.26
C MET A 71 -9.52 -6.76 3.75
N ALA A 72 -9.59 -5.71 2.94
CA ALA A 72 -10.84 -5.23 2.39
C ALA A 72 -11.47 -6.19 1.37
N ALA A 73 -10.66 -6.91 0.59
CA ALA A 73 -11.10 -7.88 -0.42
C ALA A 73 -11.65 -9.18 0.18
N GLN A 74 -11.18 -9.60 1.35
CA GLN A 74 -11.68 -10.79 2.03
C GLN A 74 -13.12 -10.65 2.52
N GLY A 75 -13.58 -9.42 2.77
CA GLY A 75 -14.91 -9.12 3.29
C GLY A 75 -15.11 -9.59 4.74
N ALA A 76 -16.21 -9.19 5.36
CA ALA A 76 -16.48 -9.47 6.79
C ALA A 76 -16.60 -10.97 7.15
N GLN A 77 -16.92 -11.84 6.19
CA GLN A 77 -17.10 -13.28 6.41
C GLN A 77 -15.94 -14.14 5.85
N GLY A 78 -14.96 -13.53 5.18
CA GLY A 78 -13.90 -14.23 4.47
C GLY A 78 -14.38 -14.86 3.14
N GLY A 79 -13.47 -15.00 2.18
CA GLY A 79 -13.71 -15.74 0.93
C GLY A 79 -14.13 -14.91 -0.29
N SER A 80 -14.36 -13.60 -0.15
CA SER A 80 -14.71 -12.73 -1.29
C SER A 80 -13.52 -12.35 -2.17
N ALA A 81 -12.28 -12.59 -1.73
CA ALA A 81 -11.09 -12.09 -2.42
C ALA A 81 -10.99 -12.54 -3.88
N GLU A 82 -11.34 -13.79 -4.19
CA GLU A 82 -11.30 -14.29 -5.58
C GLU A 82 -12.29 -13.55 -6.49
N ALA A 83 -13.50 -13.25 -6.00
CA ALA A 83 -14.50 -12.51 -6.76
C ALA A 83 -14.06 -11.05 -7.02
N ILE A 84 -13.41 -10.43 -6.04
CA ILE A 84 -12.85 -9.08 -6.13
C ILE A 84 -11.71 -9.02 -7.16
N TYR A 85 -10.69 -9.86 -7.01
CA TYR A 85 -9.53 -9.84 -7.92
C TYR A 85 -9.84 -10.37 -9.33
N SER A 86 -10.89 -11.17 -9.50
CA SER A 86 -11.40 -11.54 -10.84
C SER A 86 -12.30 -10.46 -11.47
N GLY A 87 -12.57 -9.37 -10.75
CA GLY A 87 -13.39 -8.25 -11.21
C GLY A 87 -14.90 -8.52 -11.23
N LYS A 88 -15.36 -9.63 -10.63
CA LYS A 88 -16.79 -9.97 -10.51
C LYS A 88 -17.50 -9.12 -9.46
N GLU A 89 -16.76 -8.74 -8.41
CA GLU A 89 -17.23 -7.88 -7.33
C GLU A 89 -16.25 -6.73 -7.13
N LYS A 90 -16.71 -5.70 -6.42
CA LYS A 90 -15.90 -4.53 -6.04
C LYS A 90 -15.89 -4.38 -4.53
N ILE A 91 -14.77 -3.90 -4.00
CA ILE A 91 -14.63 -3.57 -2.58
C ILE A 91 -15.59 -2.42 -2.28
N SER A 92 -16.43 -2.59 -1.26
CA SER A 92 -17.22 -1.47 -0.74
C SER A 92 -16.31 -0.43 -0.11
N ILE A 93 -16.42 0.83 -0.53
CA ILE A 93 -15.64 1.93 0.04
C ILE A 93 -15.84 2.07 1.56
N SER A 94 -17.05 1.76 2.08
CA SER A 94 -17.31 1.77 3.52
C SER A 94 -16.48 0.70 4.26
N HIS A 95 -16.46 -0.52 3.73
CA HIS A 95 -15.69 -1.63 4.31
C HIS A 95 -14.19 -1.36 4.24
N PHE A 96 -13.72 -0.74 3.16
CA PHE A 96 -12.34 -0.27 3.05
C PHE A 96 -11.97 0.72 4.17
N TYR A 97 -12.83 1.69 4.48
CA TYR A 97 -12.59 2.62 5.57
C TYR A 97 -12.58 1.94 6.95
N ASP A 98 -13.42 0.92 7.15
CA ASP A 98 -13.40 0.12 8.37
C ASP A 98 -12.04 -0.60 8.52
N CYS A 99 -11.57 -1.26 7.46
CA CYS A 99 -10.23 -1.89 7.45
C CYS A 99 -9.10 -0.87 7.64
N LEU A 100 -9.23 0.33 7.08
CA LEU A 100 -8.22 1.39 7.22
C LEU A 100 -8.08 1.82 8.68
N GLN A 101 -9.20 1.93 9.42
CA GLN A 101 -9.16 2.25 10.85
C GLN A 101 -8.43 1.18 11.66
N ASP A 102 -8.57 -0.09 11.29
CA ASP A 102 -7.85 -1.19 11.94
C ASP A 102 -6.35 -1.13 11.67
N VAL A 103 -5.93 -0.79 10.44
CA VAL A 103 -4.51 -0.66 10.07
C VAL A 103 -3.84 0.56 10.73
N VAL A 104 -4.56 1.67 10.91
CA VAL A 104 -4.03 2.88 11.55
C VAL A 104 -3.89 2.73 13.08
N ARG A 105 -4.65 1.82 13.70
CA ARG A 105 -4.55 1.54 15.15
C ARG A 105 -3.33 0.71 15.55
N ILE A 106 -2.59 0.16 14.57
CA ILE A 106 -1.38 -0.68 14.76
C ILE A 106 -0.12 0.13 14.47
#